data_AF-A0AAU4LW52-F1
#
_entry.id   AF-A0AAU4LW52-F1
#
_cell.length_a   1.000
_cell.length_b   1.000
_cell.length_c   1.000
_cell.angle_alpha   90.00
_cell.angle_beta   90.00
_cell.angle_gamma   90.00
#
_symmetry.space_group_name_H-M   'P 1'
#
loop_
_entity.id
_entity.type
_entity.pdbx_description
1 polymer ?
#
loop_
_entity_poly.entity_id
_entity_poly.type
_entity_poly.pdbx_seq_one_letter_code
_entity_poly.pdbx_strand_id
1 'polypeptide(L)'
;MADENLAVRNIGDPTNPYPLMLLHESGSAQFEKYGYTVPEWYENSPSTVSLPVDFFREGWVYLLTPAEIRIYLVLRHLAGRFPGVHAEHGVYCGEREREWIYNLSRDVYEAHLTLSRFGLIERIEDRSRHADGKAVNYRERVARGEVTSPHRFKVAPDNSFREPAWERIKKSLMNYPPTFEQMKRE
;
A
#
# COMPACT_ATOMS: atom_id res chain seq x y z
N MET A 1 -11.48 -7.33 -10.80
CA MET A 1 -11.57 -6.25 -9.77
C MET A 1 -12.79 -6.48 -8.87
N ALA A 2 -12.99 -5.69 -7.82
CA ALA A 2 -14.35 -5.19 -7.61
C ALA A 2 -14.59 -4.20 -8.76
N ASP A 3 -15.16 -4.75 -9.83
CA ASP A 3 -15.54 -4.14 -11.10
C ASP A 3 -14.45 -3.55 -12.01
N GLU A 4 -14.36 -4.05 -13.24
CA GLU A 4 -13.24 -3.84 -14.18
C GLU A 4 -13.40 -2.63 -15.11
N ASN A 5 -14.40 -1.78 -14.85
CA ASN A 5 -14.81 -0.70 -15.74
C ASN A 5 -14.62 0.72 -15.19
N LEU A 6 -13.64 0.93 -14.31
CA LEU A 6 -13.31 2.27 -13.82
C LEU A 6 -12.41 3.02 -14.81
N ALA A 7 -13.06 3.57 -15.83
CA ALA A 7 -12.48 4.46 -16.81
C ALA A 7 -11.98 5.76 -16.13
N VAL A 8 -10.65 5.87 -16.13
CA VAL A 8 -9.83 7.09 -16.14
C VAL A 8 -10.64 8.35 -16.46
N ARG A 9 -10.85 9.22 -15.46
CA ARG A 9 -11.13 10.63 -15.70
C ARG A 9 -9.99 11.45 -15.11
N ASN A 10 -9.21 12.04 -16.02
CA ASN A 10 -8.19 13.04 -15.74
C ASN A 10 -8.79 14.17 -14.89
N ILE A 11 -8.38 14.27 -13.63
CA ILE A 11 -8.51 15.50 -12.85
C ILE A 11 -7.12 16.13 -12.84
N GLY A 12 -6.82 16.86 -13.91
CA GLY A 12 -5.50 17.43 -14.20
C GLY A 12 -5.21 17.45 -15.69
N ASP A 13 -4.39 18.40 -16.13
CA ASP A 13 -3.93 18.60 -17.52
C ASP A 13 -3.80 17.26 -18.29
N PRO A 14 -4.44 17.11 -19.48
CA PRO A 14 -4.38 15.87 -20.25
C PRO A 14 -2.97 15.45 -20.70
N THR A 15 -1.98 16.34 -20.57
CA THR A 15 -0.55 16.04 -20.80
C THR A 15 0.17 15.48 -19.58
N ASN A 16 -0.45 15.51 -18.39
CA ASN A 16 0.13 15.04 -17.14
C ASN A 16 -0.65 13.81 -16.62
N PRO A 17 -0.11 12.59 -16.76
CA PRO A 17 -0.84 11.34 -16.52
C PRO A 17 -1.06 10.99 -15.05
N TYR A 18 -0.71 11.87 -14.09
CA TYR A 18 -0.82 11.59 -12.66
C TYR A 18 -2.05 12.29 -12.04
N PRO A 19 -3.04 11.56 -11.50
CA PRO A 19 -4.23 12.13 -10.85
C PRO A 19 -3.96 12.70 -9.44
N LEU A 20 -2.70 12.69 -8.98
CA LEU A 20 -2.27 13.24 -7.69
C LEU A 20 -1.19 14.32 -7.93
N MET A 21 -1.51 15.58 -7.61
CA MET A 21 -0.54 16.68 -7.63
C MET A 21 0.23 16.73 -6.30
N LEU A 22 1.53 16.43 -6.32
CA LEU A 22 2.40 16.67 -5.17
C LEU A 22 2.72 18.16 -5.10
N LEU A 23 2.36 18.80 -3.97
CA LEU A 23 2.73 20.19 -3.71
C LEU A 23 4.25 20.29 -3.54
N HIS A 24 4.86 21.30 -4.16
CA HIS A 24 6.30 21.51 -4.08
C HIS A 24 6.67 22.11 -2.72
N GLU A 25 7.60 21.48 -1.99
CA GLU A 25 7.97 21.84 -0.61
C GLU A 25 8.54 23.26 -0.44
N SER A 26 8.90 23.95 -1.53
CA SER A 26 9.45 25.31 -1.45
C SER A 26 8.43 26.41 -1.12
N GLY A 27 7.13 26.12 -1.17
CA GLY A 27 6.07 27.12 -0.93
C GLY A 27 6.13 28.34 -1.85
N SER A 28 6.81 28.22 -2.99
CA SER A 28 6.98 29.32 -3.93
C SER A 28 5.73 29.51 -4.77
N ALA A 29 5.15 30.71 -4.69
CA ALA A 29 4.01 31.15 -5.49
C ALA A 29 4.22 31.02 -7.01
N GLN A 30 5.48 30.91 -7.47
CA GLN A 30 5.79 30.68 -8.89
C GLN A 30 5.42 29.27 -9.38
N PHE A 31 5.31 28.29 -8.47
CA PHE A 31 4.89 26.92 -8.79
C PHE A 31 3.43 26.64 -8.40
N GLU A 32 2.82 27.47 -7.56
CA GLU A 32 1.39 27.43 -7.22
C GLU A 32 0.53 28.11 -8.31
N LYS A 33 0.62 27.61 -9.54
CA LYS A 33 -0.23 28.09 -10.64
C LYS A 33 -1.68 27.62 -10.51
N TYR A 34 -1.89 26.56 -9.73
CA TYR A 34 -3.19 25.99 -9.42
C TYR A 34 -3.44 26.19 -7.92
N GLY A 35 -4.47 26.96 -7.58
CA GLY A 35 -4.88 27.11 -6.17
C GLY A 35 -5.15 25.74 -5.54
N TYR A 36 -4.88 25.60 -4.24
CA TYR A 36 -5.23 24.39 -3.51
C TYR A 36 -6.73 24.13 -3.67
N THR A 37 -7.06 23.09 -4.42
CA THR A 37 -8.43 22.61 -4.55
C THR A 37 -8.52 21.41 -3.63
N VAL A 38 -9.38 21.49 -2.62
CA VAL A 38 -9.70 20.33 -1.77
C VAL A 38 -10.10 19.21 -2.73
N PRO A 39 -9.43 18.03 -2.69
CA PRO A 39 -9.78 16.93 -3.57
C PRO A 39 -11.28 16.67 -3.49
N GLU A 40 -11.98 16.86 -4.61
CA GLU A 40 -13.41 16.62 -4.68
C GLU A 40 -13.70 15.15 -4.32
N TRP A 41 -14.92 14.91 -3.85
CA TRP A 41 -15.42 13.58 -3.54
C TRP A 41 -15.29 12.70 -4.79
N TYR A 42 -14.38 11.72 -4.77
CA TYR A 42 -14.22 10.80 -5.88
C TYR A 42 -15.18 9.63 -5.68
N GLU A 43 -16.18 9.51 -6.57
CA GLU A 43 -17.22 8.47 -6.51
C GLU A 43 -17.94 8.40 -5.15
N ASN A 44 -18.38 9.54 -4.62
CA ASN A 44 -19.08 9.64 -3.33
C ASN A 44 -18.26 9.14 -2.11
N SER A 45 -16.94 9.03 -2.24
CA SER A 45 -16.04 8.71 -1.13
C SER A 45 -15.09 9.87 -0.84
N PRO A 46 -14.74 10.14 0.44
CA PRO A 46 -13.74 11.13 0.78
C PRO A 46 -12.40 10.74 0.14
N SER A 47 -11.79 11.66 -0.60
CA SER A 47 -10.44 11.53 -1.18
C SER A 47 -9.33 11.64 -0.12
N THR A 48 -9.64 11.27 1.12
CA THR A 48 -8.77 11.43 2.30
C THR A 48 -8.49 10.08 2.94
N VAL A 49 -7.26 9.88 3.43
CA VAL A 49 -6.87 8.69 4.19
C VAL A 49 -6.87 9.03 5.68
N SER A 50 -7.75 8.39 6.44
CA SER A 50 -7.76 8.53 7.90
C SER A 50 -6.60 7.73 8.52
N LEU A 51 -5.88 8.35 9.45
CA LEU A 51 -4.81 7.71 10.23
C LEU A 51 -5.14 7.74 11.72
N PRO A 52 -4.79 6.69 12.48
CA PRO A 52 -4.92 6.72 13.93
C PRO A 52 -3.96 7.77 14.48
N VAL A 53 -4.36 8.54 15.49
CA VAL A 53 -3.46 9.49 16.19
C VAL A 53 -2.20 8.77 16.70
N ASP A 54 -2.37 7.52 17.12
CA ASP A 54 -1.32 6.65 17.63
C ASP A 54 -0.22 6.35 16.58
N PHE A 55 -0.51 6.47 15.28
CA PHE A 55 0.51 6.39 14.23
C PHE A 55 1.62 7.43 14.41
N PHE A 56 1.24 8.63 14.85
CA PHE A 56 2.19 9.70 15.15
C PHE A 56 2.69 9.60 16.59
N ARG A 57 1.77 9.41 17.55
CA ARG A 57 2.10 9.40 18.97
C ARG A 57 3.08 8.30 19.35
N GLU A 58 2.91 7.10 18.78
CA GLU A 58 3.76 5.94 19.06
C GLU A 58 4.95 5.82 18.10
N GLY A 59 5.18 6.83 17.26
CA GLY A 59 6.42 6.98 16.47
C GLY A 59 6.49 6.18 15.17
N TRP A 60 5.39 5.61 14.67
CA TRP A 60 5.38 4.83 13.42
C TRP A 60 5.86 5.64 12.22
N VAL A 61 5.44 6.90 12.11
CA VAL A 61 5.85 7.80 11.01
C VAL A 61 7.37 7.97 10.91
N TYR A 62 8.11 7.84 12.02
CA TYR A 62 9.56 8.04 12.06
C TYR A 62 10.35 6.75 11.83
N LEU A 63 9.73 5.60 12.07
CA LEU A 63 10.41 4.29 11.97
C LEU A 63 10.11 3.56 10.66
N LEU A 64 9.05 3.96 9.95
CA LEU A 64 8.74 3.44 8.64
C LEU A 64 9.52 4.19 7.55
N THR A 65 9.96 3.46 6.55
CA THR A 65 10.55 4.07 5.34
C THR A 65 9.48 4.79 4.51
N PRO A 66 9.87 5.72 3.62
CA PRO A 66 8.91 6.36 2.72
C PRO A 66 8.12 5.36 1.87
N ALA A 67 8.75 4.25 1.45
CA ALA A 67 8.08 3.20 0.69
C ALA A 67 6.99 2.50 1.53
N GLU A 68 7.31 2.16 2.78
CA GLU A 68 6.37 1.54 3.71
C GLU A 68 5.18 2.46 4.03
N ILE A 69 5.44 3.75 4.28
CA ILE A 69 4.38 4.73 4.50
C ILE A 69 3.47 4.82 3.28
N ARG A 70 4.03 4.91 2.06
CA ARG A 70 3.24 4.96 0.82
C ARG A 70 2.33 3.74 0.67
N ILE A 71 2.87 2.53 0.84
CA ILE A 71 2.06 1.31 0.74
C ILE A 71 1.00 1.24 1.83
N TYR A 72 1.33 1.60 3.07
CA TYR A 72 0.37 1.63 4.16
C TYR A 72 -0.80 2.61 3.87
N LEU A 73 -0.50 3.81 3.36
CA LEU A 73 -1.51 4.80 2.99
C LEU A 73 -2.41 4.31 1.84
N VAL A 74 -1.84 3.66 0.82
CA VAL A 74 -2.62 3.08 -0.27
C VAL A 74 -3.56 1.98 0.22
N LEU A 75 -3.08 1.10 1.11
CA LEU A 75 -3.92 0.05 1.67
C LEU A 75 -5.00 0.61 2.62
N ARG A 76 -4.71 1.65 3.43
CA ARG A 76 -5.72 2.37 4.23
C ARG A 76 -6.77 3.03 3.32
N HIS A 77 -6.34 3.68 2.25
CA HIS A 77 -7.24 4.28 1.26
C HIS A 77 -8.18 3.23 0.65
N LEU A 78 -7.63 2.12 0.17
CA LEU A 78 -8.41 1.02 -0.41
C LEU A 78 -9.36 0.37 0.61
N ALA A 79 -8.92 0.19 1.85
CA ALA A 79 -9.75 -0.36 2.92
C ALA A 79 -10.93 0.57 3.27
N GLY A 80 -10.69 1.88 3.34
CA GLY A 80 -11.73 2.88 3.57
C GLY A 80 -12.69 3.00 2.39
N ARG A 81 -12.19 2.87 1.15
CA ARG A 81 -13.01 2.91 -0.08
C ARG A 81 -13.87 1.67 -0.26
N PHE A 82 -13.37 0.49 0.12
CA PHE A 82 -14.06 -0.79 -0.07
C PHE A 82 -14.19 -1.56 1.25
N PRO A 83 -14.94 -1.04 2.24
CA PRO A 83 -14.97 -1.61 3.60
C PRO A 83 -15.53 -3.04 3.64
N GLY A 84 -16.55 -3.36 2.84
CA GLY A 84 -17.10 -4.72 2.75
C GLY A 84 -16.08 -5.72 2.20
N VAL A 85 -15.40 -5.35 1.10
CA VAL A 85 -14.34 -6.18 0.48
C VAL A 85 -13.16 -6.36 1.42
N HIS A 86 -12.75 -5.29 2.11
CA HIS A 86 -11.69 -5.34 3.12
C HIS A 86 -12.02 -6.32 4.25
N ALA A 87 -13.24 -6.25 4.79
CA ALA A 87 -13.68 -7.12 5.88
C ALA A 87 -13.74 -8.60 5.45
N GLU A 88 -14.30 -8.89 4.27
CA GLU A 88 -14.55 -10.26 3.81
C GLU A 88 -13.30 -10.93 3.22
N HIS A 89 -12.58 -10.22 2.34
CA HIS A 89 -11.55 -10.82 1.49
C HIS A 89 -10.19 -10.13 1.58
N GLY A 90 -10.13 -8.94 2.17
CA GLY A 90 -8.96 -8.07 2.08
C GLY A 90 -8.87 -7.35 0.73
N VAL A 91 -8.17 -6.22 0.75
CA VAL A 91 -7.94 -5.35 -0.41
C VAL A 91 -6.60 -5.67 -1.07
N TYR A 92 -6.47 -5.35 -2.35
CA TYR A 92 -5.24 -5.51 -3.10
C TYR A 92 -5.06 -4.34 -4.06
N CYS A 93 -3.83 -4.11 -4.50
CA CYS A 93 -3.52 -3.12 -5.53
C CYS A 93 -2.92 -3.85 -6.75
N GLY A 94 -3.61 -3.80 -7.89
CA GLY A 94 -3.12 -4.37 -9.14
C GLY A 94 -2.01 -3.51 -9.74
N GLU A 95 -1.29 -4.06 -10.72
CA GLU A 95 -0.18 -3.37 -11.40
C GLU A 95 -0.62 -2.06 -12.06
N ARG A 96 -1.77 -2.11 -12.75
CA ARG A 96 -2.34 -0.92 -13.41
C ARG A 96 -2.67 0.17 -12.40
N GLU A 97 -3.40 -0.15 -11.33
CA GLU A 97 -3.79 0.83 -10.31
C GLU A 97 -2.55 1.37 -9.58
N ARG A 98 -1.60 0.48 -9.27
CA ARG A 98 -0.34 0.81 -8.62
C ARG A 98 0.42 1.87 -9.42
N GLU A 99 0.55 1.70 -10.72
CA GLU A 99 1.31 2.62 -11.58
C GLU A 99 0.52 3.88 -11.94
N TRP A 100 -0.73 3.74 -12.36
CA TRP A 100 -1.51 4.84 -12.90
C TRP A 100 -2.16 5.73 -11.84
N ILE A 101 -2.62 5.14 -10.73
CA ILE A 101 -3.34 5.89 -9.70
C ILE A 101 -2.37 6.34 -8.60
N TYR A 102 -1.50 5.43 -8.14
CA TYR A 102 -0.66 5.66 -6.97
C TYR A 102 0.81 5.97 -7.30
N ASN A 103 1.20 5.88 -8.58
CA ASN A 103 2.57 6.06 -9.05
C ASN A 103 3.60 5.28 -8.21
N LEU A 104 3.29 4.02 -7.94
CA LEU A 104 4.12 3.12 -7.15
C LEU A 104 4.89 2.19 -8.10
N SER A 105 6.21 2.18 -7.97
CA SER A 105 7.02 1.16 -8.62
C SER A 105 6.80 -0.20 -7.97
N ARG A 106 7.24 -1.26 -8.66
CA ARG A 106 7.26 -2.61 -8.10
C ARG A 106 8.09 -2.66 -6.80
N ASP A 107 9.24 -2.00 -6.74
CA ASP A 107 10.11 -2.03 -5.57
C ASP A 107 9.45 -1.37 -4.36
N VAL A 108 8.73 -0.27 -4.56
CA VAL A 108 7.94 0.36 -3.51
C VAL A 108 6.83 -0.58 -3.04
N TYR A 109 6.19 -1.31 -3.97
CA TYR A 109 5.14 -2.26 -3.64
C TYR A 109 5.61 -3.40 -2.74
N GLU A 110 6.86 -3.88 -2.87
CA GLU A 110 7.40 -4.95 -2.04
C GLU A 110 7.50 -4.58 -0.54
N ALA A 111 7.38 -3.31 -0.18
CA ALA A 111 7.31 -2.85 1.21
C ALA A 111 6.14 -3.48 2.00
N HIS A 112 5.12 -4.04 1.34
CA HIS A 112 4.06 -4.81 1.99
C HIS A 112 4.59 -5.99 2.82
N LEU A 113 5.73 -6.58 2.43
CA LEU A 113 6.37 -7.67 3.18
C LEU A 113 6.80 -7.19 4.57
N THR A 114 7.45 -6.03 4.65
CA THR A 114 7.90 -5.44 5.91
C THR A 114 6.73 -4.96 6.75
N LEU A 115 5.73 -4.30 6.15
CA LEU A 115 4.51 -3.89 6.84
C LEU A 115 3.77 -5.10 7.45
N SER A 116 3.75 -6.24 6.74
CA SER A 116 3.15 -7.47 7.26
C SER A 116 3.93 -8.03 8.44
N ARG A 117 5.27 -7.94 8.43
CA ARG A 117 6.12 -8.33 9.56
C ARG A 117 5.93 -7.45 10.78
N PHE A 118 5.73 -6.15 10.58
CA PHE A 118 5.40 -5.23 11.67
C PHE A 118 3.94 -5.39 12.13
N GLY A 119 3.15 -6.21 11.45
CA GLY A 119 1.75 -6.44 11.77
C GLY A 119 0.88 -5.19 11.59
N LEU A 120 1.28 -4.27 10.71
CA LEU A 120 0.47 -3.11 10.31
C LEU A 120 -0.57 -3.51 9.26
N ILE A 121 -0.27 -4.57 8.53
CA ILE A 121 -1.17 -5.25 7.61
C ILE A 121 -1.07 -6.76 7.83
N GLU A 122 -2.14 -7.47 7.56
CA GLU A 122 -2.21 -8.91 7.53
C GLU A 122 -2.33 -9.36 6.08
N ARG A 123 -1.38 -10.19 5.61
CA ARG A 123 -1.47 -10.82 4.30
C ARG A 123 -2.42 -12.01 4.37
N ILE A 124 -3.44 -12.03 3.53
CA ILE A 124 -4.32 -13.18 3.36
C ILE A 124 -3.58 -14.28 2.61
N GLU A 125 -3.60 -15.50 3.14
CA GLU A 125 -2.97 -16.65 2.49
C GLU A 125 -3.64 -16.98 1.15
N ASP A 126 -2.83 -17.09 0.11
CA ASP A 126 -3.23 -17.52 -1.22
C ASP A 126 -2.35 -18.70 -1.64
N ARG A 127 -2.96 -19.87 -1.84
CA ARG A 127 -2.26 -21.10 -2.29
C ARG A 127 -1.61 -20.93 -3.67
N SER A 128 -2.06 -19.94 -4.42
CA SER A 128 -1.55 -19.62 -5.75
C SER A 128 -0.25 -18.79 -5.70
N ARG A 129 0.20 -18.40 -4.49
CA ARG A 129 1.38 -17.55 -4.28
C ARG A 129 2.27 -18.05 -3.14
N HIS A 130 3.56 -17.77 -3.28
CA HIS A 130 4.54 -17.90 -2.22
C HIS A 130 4.43 -16.75 -1.22
N ALA A 131 5.03 -16.95 -0.05
CA ALA A 131 5.09 -15.94 0.99
C ALA A 131 5.86 -14.66 0.57
N ASP A 132 6.75 -14.76 -0.42
CA ASP A 132 7.51 -13.64 -0.96
C ASP A 132 6.75 -12.81 -2.03
N GLY A 133 5.51 -13.19 -2.34
CA GLY A 133 4.72 -12.50 -3.37
C GLY A 133 4.73 -13.16 -4.73
N LYS A 134 5.63 -14.10 -5.01
CA LYS A 134 5.73 -14.74 -6.33
C LYS A 134 4.59 -15.71 -6.57
N ALA A 135 4.13 -15.77 -7.81
CA ALA A 135 3.13 -16.74 -8.23
C ALA A 135 3.74 -18.15 -8.31
N VAL A 136 3.05 -19.14 -7.75
CA VAL A 136 3.42 -20.55 -7.88
C VAL A 136 3.16 -20.98 -9.33
N ASN A 137 4.12 -21.68 -9.93
CA ASN A 137 4.03 -22.23 -11.30
C ASN A 137 3.58 -21.21 -12.37
N TYR A 138 4.05 -19.96 -12.25
CA TYR A 138 3.59 -18.84 -13.09
C TYR A 138 3.54 -19.17 -14.59
N ARG A 139 4.60 -19.77 -15.15
CA ARG A 139 4.68 -20.12 -16.58
C ARG A 139 3.57 -21.07 -17.03
N GLU A 140 3.29 -22.10 -16.25
CA GLU A 140 2.27 -23.11 -16.55
C GLU A 140 0.85 -22.54 -16.46
N ARG A 141 0.64 -21.60 -15.52
CA ARG A 141 -0.64 -20.91 -15.34
C ARG A 141 -0.92 -19.96 -16.49
N VAL A 142 0.09 -19.18 -16.90
CA VAL A 142 -0.01 -18.30 -18.08
C VAL A 142 -0.29 -19.11 -19.35
N ALA A 143 0.37 -20.26 -19.54
CA ALA A 143 0.11 -21.15 -20.68
C ALA A 143 -1.33 -21.69 -20.71
N ARG A 144 -1.98 -21.81 -19.55
CA ARG A 144 -3.40 -22.18 -19.40
C ARG A 144 -4.37 -21.00 -19.47
N GLY A 145 -3.87 -19.77 -19.64
CA GLY A 145 -4.70 -18.55 -19.63
C GLY A 145 -5.22 -18.15 -18.25
N GLU A 146 -4.63 -18.65 -17.16
CA GLU A 146 -5.05 -18.32 -15.80
C GLU A 146 -4.51 -16.95 -15.35
N VAL A 147 -5.38 -16.14 -14.75
CA VAL A 147 -4.99 -14.84 -14.15
C VAL A 147 -4.51 -15.06 -12.71
N THR A 148 -3.31 -14.54 -12.39
CA THR A 148 -2.79 -14.58 -11.03
C THR A 148 -3.06 -13.24 -10.32
N SER A 149 -4.10 -13.19 -9.49
CA SER A 149 -4.45 -12.00 -8.70
C SER A 149 -3.35 -11.63 -7.70
N PRO A 150 -3.06 -10.35 -7.42
CA PRO A 150 -2.08 -9.94 -6.40
C PRO A 150 -2.43 -10.44 -4.99
N HIS A 151 -1.47 -10.36 -4.06
CA HIS A 151 -1.74 -10.59 -2.64
C HIS A 151 -2.82 -9.64 -2.12
N ARG A 152 -3.66 -10.17 -1.23
CA ARG A 152 -4.71 -9.43 -0.53
C ARG A 152 -4.28 -9.15 0.89
N PHE A 153 -4.71 -8.01 1.41
CA PHE A 153 -4.31 -7.49 2.70
C PHE A 153 -5.49 -7.00 3.50
N LYS A 154 -5.46 -7.29 4.81
CA LYS A 154 -6.28 -6.61 5.80
C LYS A 154 -5.42 -5.59 6.53
N VAL A 155 -5.82 -4.33 6.51
CA VAL A 155 -5.20 -3.31 7.34
C VAL A 155 -5.52 -3.56 8.81
N ALA A 156 -4.52 -3.44 9.69
CA ALA A 156 -4.70 -3.62 11.12
C ALA A 156 -5.68 -2.57 11.70
N PRO A 157 -6.50 -2.94 12.69
CA PRO A 157 -7.40 -1.99 13.35
C PRO A 157 -6.62 -0.93 14.13
N ASP A 158 -7.20 0.25 14.29
CA ASP A 158 -6.55 1.43 14.89
C ASP A 158 -6.00 1.19 16.29
N ASN A 159 -6.63 0.31 17.08
CA ASN A 159 -6.14 -0.07 18.40
C ASN A 159 -4.79 -0.81 18.39
N SER A 160 -4.37 -1.34 17.23
CA SER A 160 -3.08 -2.01 17.05
C SER A 160 -1.90 -1.05 17.13
N PHE A 161 -2.16 0.26 17.01
CA PHE A 161 -1.13 1.29 17.04
C PHE A 161 -0.80 1.78 18.45
N ARG A 162 -1.49 1.30 19.50
CA ARG A 162 -1.31 1.76 20.89
C ARG A 162 0.03 1.34 21.51
N GLU A 163 0.70 0.35 20.95
CA GLU A 163 2.03 -0.08 21.37
C GLU A 163 3.09 0.81 20.71
N PRO A 164 4.14 1.23 21.45
CA PRO A 164 5.27 1.96 20.88
C PRO A 164 5.85 1.26 19.65
N ALA A 165 5.98 1.96 18.53
CA ALA A 165 6.41 1.39 17.26
C ALA A 165 7.77 0.68 17.37
N TRP A 166 8.69 1.23 18.17
CA TRP A 166 10.03 0.67 18.36
C TRP A 166 10.00 -0.71 19.02
N GLU A 167 9.09 -0.96 19.97
CA GLU A 167 8.96 -2.26 20.65
C GLU A 167 8.52 -3.33 19.66
N ARG A 168 7.51 -3.00 18.86
CA ARG A 168 6.95 -3.89 17.85
C ARG A 168 7.95 -4.20 16.75
N ILE A 169 8.63 -3.18 16.21
CA ILE A 169 9.68 -3.36 15.20
C ILE A 169 10.83 -4.19 15.76
N LYS A 170 11.31 -3.88 16.98
CA LYS A 170 12.37 -4.66 17.64
C LYS A 170 11.96 -6.12 17.77
N LYS A 171 10.74 -6.39 18.25
CA LYS A 171 10.21 -7.76 18.37
C LYS A 171 10.15 -8.46 17.01
N SER A 172 9.66 -7.79 15.97
CA SER A 172 9.59 -8.35 14.61
C SER A 172 10.97 -8.65 14.01
N LEU A 173 11.98 -7.81 14.30
CA LEU A 173 13.35 -8.03 13.85
C LEU A 173 14.07 -9.14 14.63
N MET A 174 13.81 -9.25 15.94
CA MET A 174 14.44 -10.26 16.80
C MET A 174 13.88 -11.67 16.60
N ASN A 175 12.62 -11.78 16.18
CA ASN A 175 11.97 -13.07 15.90
C ASN A 175 12.27 -13.61 14.49
N TYR A 176 13.23 -13.03 13.77
CA TYR A 176 13.53 -13.40 12.39
C TYR A 176 14.54 -14.57 12.34
N PRO A 177 14.28 -15.66 11.60
CA PRO A 177 15.33 -16.63 11.29
C PRO A 177 16.42 -15.93 10.46
N PRO A 178 17.72 -16.17 10.73
CA PRO A 178 18.81 -15.45 10.07
C PRO A 178 18.68 -15.48 8.55
N THR A 179 19.05 -14.38 7.89
CA THR A 179 19.03 -14.30 6.43
C THR A 179 19.94 -15.39 5.84
N PHE A 180 19.63 -15.89 4.64
CA PHE A 180 20.47 -16.90 3.96
C PHE A 180 21.96 -16.49 3.88
N GLU A 181 22.23 -15.19 3.69
CA GLU A 181 23.58 -14.60 3.74
C GLU A 181 24.25 -14.68 5.12
N GLN A 182 23.48 -14.58 6.20
CA GLN A 182 23.97 -14.71 7.58
C GLN A 182 24.27 -16.18 7.93
N MET A 183 23.48 -17.12 7.40
CA MET A 183 23.69 -18.56 7.59
C MET A 183 24.88 -19.14 6.80
N LYS A 184 25.36 -18.43 5.76
CA LYS A 184 26.49 -18.88 4.92
C LYS A 184 27.86 -18.48 5.49
N ARG A 185 27.89 -17.64 6.52
CA ARG A 185 29.13 -17.12 7.15
C ARG A 185 29.52 -17.87 8.43
N GLU A 186 28.80 -18.93 8.78
CA GLU A 186 29.13 -19.90 9.84
C GLU A 186 29.57 -21.23 9.21
#